data_AF-A0AAN6UH99-F1
#
_entry.id   AF-A0AAN6UH99-F1
#
_cell.length_a   1.000
_cell.length_b   1.000
_cell.length_c   1.000
_cell.angle_alpha   90.00
_cell.angle_beta   90.00
_cell.angle_gamma   90.00
#
_symmetry.space_group_name_H-M   'P 1'
#
loop_
_entity.id
_entity.type
_entity.pdbx_description
1 polymer ?
#
loop_
_entity_poly.entity_id
_entity_poly.type
_entity_poly.pdbx_seq_one_letter_code
_entity_poly.pdbx_strand_id
1 'polypeptide(L)'
;MTSWPGDRAAIGPPENSPAPTPQGPNLHTMTEPTTASITVSLGDIAQRIDHALLHPAMTDAEVAAGLQIAREHGVAATCIKPYSTTAAREALAGSGVLVCAVVGFPHGSSTTRSKVAEAEEAMQAGAYEIDMVVNVGKVLGGDWDYVRDEIRAVGNAVAGIPAGGGRDGEPGALKVIFENDYLADEHVVRLCRICTELGVAFVKTSTGYGFVKQGNGIVTGLAVTYGRMAIAGRMAIVERLCDVGPAEPVAYVEPAAGHIPGGLHLLS
;
A
#
# COMPACT_ATOMS: atom_id res chain seq x y z
N MET A 1 29.30 3.02 -94.18
CA MET A 1 28.42 4.10 -93.70
C MET A 1 28.50 4.03 -92.17
N THR A 2 29.42 4.78 -91.55
CA THR A 2 29.17 6.05 -90.81
C THR A 2 28.37 5.84 -89.51
N SER A 3 28.81 6.21 -88.30
CA SER A 3 30.02 6.95 -87.85
C SER A 3 30.21 6.82 -86.31
N TRP A 4 31.40 7.16 -85.78
CA TRP A 4 31.68 7.47 -84.35
C TRP A 4 31.31 8.94 -84.03
N PRO A 5 31.37 9.51 -82.79
CA PRO A 5 32.25 9.21 -81.62
C PRO A 5 31.49 9.07 -80.26
N GLY A 6 32.10 8.88 -79.07
CA GLY A 6 33.50 8.67 -78.63
C GLY A 6 33.61 8.81 -77.09
N ASP A 7 34.81 8.57 -76.52
CA ASP A 7 35.34 8.99 -75.18
C ASP A 7 34.48 8.78 -73.89
N ARG A 8 34.95 8.52 -72.65
CA ARG A 8 36.26 8.31 -71.95
C ARG A 8 35.91 7.75 -70.54
N ALA A 9 36.78 7.25 -69.64
CA ALA A 9 38.24 7.05 -69.58
C ALA A 9 38.63 5.90 -68.61
N ALA A 10 39.94 5.75 -68.42
CA ALA A 10 40.73 4.91 -67.51
C ALA A 10 40.32 4.81 -66.01
N ILE A 11 40.71 3.67 -65.40
CA ILE A 11 40.61 3.35 -63.96
C ILE A 11 41.87 3.85 -63.22
N GLY A 12 41.69 4.54 -62.09
CA GLY A 12 42.77 4.90 -61.15
C GLY A 12 42.89 3.94 -59.96
N PRO A 13 44.02 3.93 -59.22
CA PRO A 13 44.23 3.08 -58.05
C PRO A 13 43.40 3.51 -56.84
N PRO A 14 43.16 2.63 -55.85
CA PRO A 14 42.24 2.89 -54.74
C PRO A 14 42.74 3.99 -53.79
N GLU A 15 41.81 4.85 -53.40
CA GLU A 15 42.03 5.98 -52.49
C GLU A 15 42.04 5.50 -51.03
N ASN A 16 43.09 5.83 -50.29
CA ASN A 16 43.30 5.35 -48.92
C ASN A 16 42.79 6.39 -47.91
N SER A 17 41.48 6.45 -47.71
CA SER A 17 40.84 7.33 -46.71
C SER A 17 40.66 6.62 -45.36
N PRO A 18 41.03 7.24 -44.23
CA PRO A 18 40.76 6.67 -42.91
C PRO A 18 39.26 6.65 -42.63
N ALA A 19 38.77 5.55 -42.04
CA ALA A 19 37.37 5.40 -41.68
C ALA A 19 36.93 6.47 -40.66
N PRO A 20 35.69 7.00 -40.76
CA PRO A 20 35.20 7.99 -39.82
C PRO A 20 35.10 7.42 -38.41
N THR A 21 35.63 8.15 -37.43
CA THR A 21 35.54 7.82 -36.02
C THR A 21 34.07 7.77 -35.58
N PRO A 22 33.62 6.78 -34.79
CA PRO A 22 32.24 6.78 -34.29
C PRO A 22 32.01 8.01 -33.42
N GLN A 23 31.08 8.87 -33.80
CA GLN A 23 30.59 9.91 -32.90
C GLN A 23 29.83 9.21 -31.77
N GLY A 24 30.29 9.38 -30.53
CA GLY A 24 29.61 8.85 -29.35
C GLY A 24 28.18 9.42 -29.24
N PRO A 25 27.25 8.72 -28.57
CA PRO A 25 25.89 9.20 -28.40
C PRO A 25 25.90 10.59 -27.75
N ASN A 26 25.11 11.51 -28.29
CA ASN A 26 24.94 12.83 -27.72
C ASN A 26 24.57 12.71 -26.24
N LEU A 27 25.43 13.26 -25.37
CA LEU A 27 25.18 13.28 -23.94
C LEU A 27 23.96 14.18 -23.70
N HIS A 28 22.78 13.57 -23.53
CA HIS A 28 21.58 14.29 -23.15
C HIS A 28 21.89 15.03 -21.84
N THR A 29 21.92 16.36 -21.92
CA THR A 29 22.05 17.23 -20.75
C THR A 29 20.87 16.95 -19.84
N MET A 30 21.12 16.24 -18.73
CA MET A 30 20.08 16.04 -17.72
C MET A 30 19.70 17.40 -17.17
N THR A 31 18.45 17.81 -17.41
CA THR A 31 17.85 18.95 -16.73
C THR A 31 17.90 18.69 -15.22
N GLU A 32 18.48 19.64 -14.48
CA GLU A 32 18.47 19.69 -13.02
C GLU A 32 17.07 19.33 -12.47
N PRO A 33 16.97 18.46 -11.45
CA PRO A 33 15.68 18.05 -10.91
C PRO A 33 14.98 19.26 -10.26
N THR A 34 13.89 19.72 -10.88
CA THR A 34 13.05 20.79 -10.34
C THR A 34 12.59 20.43 -8.93
N THR A 35 13.08 21.15 -7.93
CA THR A 35 12.69 20.93 -6.54
C THR A 35 11.27 21.43 -6.33
N ALA A 36 10.32 20.51 -6.23
CA ALA A 36 8.96 20.81 -5.83
C ALA A 36 8.88 20.92 -4.29
N SER A 37 8.45 22.08 -3.78
CA SER A 37 8.16 22.28 -2.35
C SER A 37 6.66 22.25 -2.11
N ILE A 38 6.20 21.42 -1.18
CA ILE A 38 4.80 21.36 -0.73
C ILE A 38 4.73 21.93 0.68
N THR A 39 3.72 22.74 0.97
CA THR A 39 3.41 23.20 2.34
C THR A 39 2.26 22.37 2.90
N VAL A 40 2.45 21.77 4.07
CA VAL A 40 1.45 20.99 4.81
C VAL A 40 1.33 21.53 6.24
N SER A 41 0.13 21.50 6.80
CA SER A 41 -0.10 21.82 8.22
C SER A 41 -0.03 20.56 9.10
N LEU A 42 0.10 20.75 10.41
CA LEU A 42 0.01 19.63 11.37
C LEU A 42 -1.37 18.94 11.33
N GLY A 43 -2.44 19.68 11.00
CA GLY A 43 -3.78 19.11 10.82
C GLY A 43 -3.88 18.21 9.58
N ASP A 44 -3.26 18.62 8.47
CA ASP A 44 -3.20 17.80 7.26
C ASP A 44 -2.47 16.47 7.51
N ILE A 45 -1.41 16.51 8.32
CA ILE A 45 -0.65 15.33 8.74
C ILE A 45 -1.48 14.46 9.70
N ALA A 46 -2.16 15.05 10.70
CA ALA A 46 -3.02 14.30 11.63
C ALA A 46 -4.12 13.53 10.87
N GLN A 47 -4.75 14.16 9.88
CA GLN A 47 -5.75 13.57 8.99
C GLN A 47 -5.21 12.48 8.03
N ARG A 48 -3.97 12.01 8.23
CA ARG A 48 -3.37 10.84 7.56
C ARG A 48 -2.88 9.76 8.54
N ILE A 49 -3.06 9.97 9.85
CA ILE A 49 -2.60 9.05 10.89
C ILE A 49 -3.73 8.12 11.34
N ASP A 50 -3.49 6.82 11.23
CA ASP A 50 -4.21 5.78 11.96
C ASP A 50 -3.53 5.59 13.34
N HIS A 51 -4.12 6.13 14.41
CA HIS A 51 -3.55 6.02 15.75
C HIS A 51 -3.76 4.59 16.31
N ALA A 52 -2.69 3.80 16.36
CA ALA A 52 -2.74 2.37 16.68
C ALA A 52 -2.70 2.08 18.20
N LEU A 53 -3.80 1.53 18.72
CA LEU A 53 -4.02 1.13 20.12
C LEU A 53 -4.08 -0.40 20.25
N LEU A 54 -3.10 -1.06 19.63
CA LEU A 54 -3.10 -2.50 19.36
C LEU A 54 -2.16 -3.33 20.25
N HIS A 55 -1.43 -2.71 21.19
CA HIS A 55 -0.49 -3.47 22.01
C HIS A 55 -1.25 -4.50 22.87
N PRO A 56 -0.90 -5.80 22.88
CA PRO A 56 -1.71 -6.83 23.52
C PRO A 56 -1.82 -6.64 25.03
N ALA A 57 -0.80 -6.05 25.66
CA ALA A 57 -0.80 -5.69 27.07
C ALA A 57 -1.41 -4.31 27.39
N MET A 58 -1.89 -3.54 26.39
CA MET A 58 -2.52 -2.24 26.62
C MET A 58 -3.86 -2.44 27.32
N THR A 59 -3.99 -1.86 28.52
CA THR A 59 -5.19 -1.87 29.33
C THR A 59 -6.28 -0.96 28.76
N ASP A 60 -7.54 -1.16 29.16
CA ASP A 60 -8.65 -0.33 28.70
C ASP A 60 -8.50 1.15 29.11
N ALA A 61 -7.81 1.42 30.22
CA ALA A 61 -7.47 2.78 30.64
C ALA A 61 -6.44 3.45 29.71
N GLU A 62 -5.45 2.70 29.22
CA GLU A 62 -4.48 3.18 28.23
C GLU A 62 -5.12 3.35 26.84
N VAL A 63 -6.05 2.45 26.46
CA VAL A 63 -6.88 2.62 25.25
C VAL A 63 -7.70 3.91 25.36
N ALA A 64 -8.38 4.14 26.49
CA ALA A 64 -9.17 5.36 26.71
C ALA A 64 -8.32 6.65 26.65
N ALA A 65 -7.11 6.63 27.22
CA ALA A 65 -6.16 7.75 27.12
C ALA A 65 -5.71 7.98 25.66
N GLY A 66 -5.43 6.92 24.90
CA GLY A 66 -5.08 6.99 23.48
C GLY A 66 -6.22 7.52 22.60
N LEU A 67 -7.46 7.12 22.87
CA LEU A 67 -8.67 7.65 22.20
C LEU A 67 -8.83 9.15 22.46
N GLN A 68 -8.53 9.63 23.68
CA GLN A 68 -8.55 11.04 23.99
C GLN A 68 -7.47 11.84 23.22
N ILE A 69 -6.25 11.31 23.12
CA ILE A 69 -5.17 11.91 22.31
C ILE A 69 -5.59 11.99 20.83
N ALA A 70 -6.17 10.92 20.29
CA ALA A 70 -6.67 10.88 18.92
C ALA A 70 -7.77 11.94 18.66
N ARG A 71 -8.68 12.11 19.63
CA ARG A 71 -9.73 13.15 19.62
C ARG A 71 -9.15 14.57 19.67
N GLU A 72 -8.16 14.81 20.53
CA GLU A 72 -7.53 16.13 20.73
C GLU A 72 -6.75 16.59 19.50
N HIS A 73 -6.10 15.66 18.79
CA HIS A 73 -5.33 15.97 17.58
C HIS A 73 -6.13 15.85 16.27
N GLY A 74 -7.35 15.31 16.30
CA GLY A 74 -8.16 15.11 15.11
C GLY A 74 -7.45 14.22 14.08
N VAL A 75 -7.03 13.03 14.49
CA VAL A 75 -6.41 12.06 13.58
C VAL A 75 -7.45 11.46 12.61
N ALA A 76 -7.01 10.78 11.55
CA ALA A 76 -7.92 10.15 10.59
C ALA A 76 -8.78 9.06 11.24
N ALA A 77 -8.11 8.11 11.92
CA ALA A 77 -8.75 6.98 12.55
C ALA A 77 -8.00 6.53 13.82
N THR A 78 -8.65 5.75 14.66
CA THR A 78 -8.00 4.94 15.71
C THR A 78 -8.11 3.47 15.38
N CYS A 79 -6.99 2.77 15.29
CA CYS A 79 -6.94 1.34 15.01
C CYS A 79 -6.83 0.54 16.32
N ILE A 80 -7.86 -0.24 16.66
CA ILE A 80 -8.10 -0.82 17.98
C ILE A 80 -8.28 -2.34 17.96
N LYS A 81 -8.18 -2.97 19.13
CA LYS A 81 -8.55 -4.37 19.36
C LYS A 81 -10.08 -4.53 19.24
N PRO A 82 -10.64 -5.55 18.56
CA PRO A 82 -12.09 -5.64 18.27
C PRO A 82 -13.02 -5.49 19.48
N TYR A 83 -12.67 -6.06 20.64
CA TYR A 83 -13.50 -5.95 21.85
C TYR A 83 -13.67 -4.51 22.36
N SER A 84 -12.79 -3.59 21.98
CA SER A 84 -12.82 -2.19 22.39
C SER A 84 -13.69 -1.31 21.49
N THR A 85 -14.32 -1.87 20.44
CA THR A 85 -14.99 -1.08 19.38
C THR A 85 -16.13 -0.23 19.90
N THR A 86 -17.03 -0.78 20.72
CA THR A 86 -18.14 -0.02 21.33
C THR A 86 -17.62 1.16 22.16
N ALA A 87 -16.62 0.91 23.01
CA ALA A 87 -16.03 1.95 23.87
C ALA A 87 -15.32 3.05 23.05
N ALA A 88 -14.64 2.68 21.97
CA ALA A 88 -14.03 3.63 21.04
C ALA A 88 -15.08 4.48 20.31
N ARG A 89 -16.17 3.85 19.84
CA ARG A 89 -17.29 4.52 19.16
C ARG A 89 -18.01 5.53 20.06
N GLU A 90 -18.12 5.24 21.35
CA GLU A 90 -18.64 6.15 22.37
C GLU A 90 -17.65 7.30 22.66
N ALA A 91 -16.38 6.99 22.96
CA ALA A 91 -15.36 7.97 23.31
C ALA A 91 -15.07 8.98 22.18
N LEU A 92 -15.14 8.54 20.92
CA LEU A 92 -14.91 9.38 19.74
C LEU A 92 -16.18 10.03 19.18
N ALA A 93 -17.33 9.90 19.86
CA ALA A 93 -18.58 10.52 19.41
C ALA A 93 -18.43 12.05 19.23
N GLY A 94 -18.76 12.52 18.02
CA GLY A 94 -18.68 13.92 17.63
C GLY A 94 -17.26 14.45 17.36
N SER A 95 -16.23 13.60 17.32
CA SER A 95 -14.83 14.03 17.05
C SER A 95 -14.48 14.12 15.56
N GLY A 96 -15.18 13.35 14.70
CA GLY A 96 -14.81 13.15 13.29
C GLY A 96 -13.73 12.09 13.07
N VAL A 97 -13.10 11.58 14.13
CA VAL A 97 -12.12 10.48 14.08
C VAL A 97 -12.85 9.16 13.84
N LEU A 98 -12.39 8.37 12.87
CA LEU A 98 -12.99 7.09 12.49
C LEU A 98 -12.55 5.96 13.44
N VAL A 99 -13.41 4.96 13.62
CA VAL A 99 -13.07 3.74 14.39
C VAL A 99 -12.67 2.64 13.42
N CYS A 100 -11.44 2.14 13.57
CA CYS A 100 -10.90 1.03 12.80
C CYS A 100 -10.65 -0.18 13.72
N ALA A 101 -11.14 -1.37 13.37
CA ALA A 101 -10.85 -2.61 14.12
C ALA A 101 -10.00 -3.58 13.29
N VAL A 102 -9.11 -4.33 13.94
CA VAL A 102 -8.24 -5.31 13.24
C VAL A 102 -8.87 -6.71 13.18
N VAL A 103 -8.71 -7.42 12.06
CA VAL A 103 -9.32 -8.74 11.81
C VAL A 103 -8.28 -9.79 11.42
N GLY A 104 -8.34 -10.97 12.04
CA GLY A 104 -7.34 -12.04 11.88
C GLY A 104 -5.94 -11.65 12.36
N PHE A 105 -5.83 -10.61 13.18
CA PHE A 105 -4.59 -9.92 13.50
C PHE A 105 -3.82 -10.55 14.68
N PRO A 106 -2.47 -10.55 14.68
CA PRO A 106 -1.58 -10.05 13.63
C PRO A 106 -1.20 -11.11 12.59
N HIS A 107 -1.56 -12.38 12.75
CA HIS A 107 -0.94 -13.46 11.97
C HIS A 107 -1.64 -13.81 10.65
N GLY A 108 -2.87 -13.34 10.42
CA GLY A 108 -3.66 -13.64 9.23
C GLY A 108 -4.07 -15.12 9.08
N SER A 109 -3.76 -15.97 10.04
CA SER A 109 -3.91 -17.43 9.96
C SER A 109 -5.26 -17.98 10.44
N SER A 110 -6.16 -17.11 10.95
CA SER A 110 -7.54 -17.45 11.26
C SER A 110 -8.30 -17.94 10.03
N THR A 111 -9.33 -18.77 10.23
CA THR A 111 -10.19 -19.20 9.10
C THR A 111 -10.97 -18.04 8.51
N THR A 112 -11.31 -18.09 7.23
CA THR A 112 -12.17 -17.09 6.57
C THR A 112 -13.48 -16.84 7.33
N ARG A 113 -14.12 -17.90 7.85
CA ARG A 113 -15.33 -17.77 8.68
C ARG A 113 -15.08 -17.01 9.98
N SER A 114 -13.93 -17.22 10.62
CA SER A 114 -13.54 -16.46 11.81
C SER A 114 -13.34 -14.98 11.47
N LYS A 115 -12.60 -14.68 10.39
CA LYS A 115 -12.36 -13.30 9.93
C LYS A 115 -13.65 -12.57 9.55
N VAL A 116 -14.58 -13.27 8.88
CA VAL A 116 -15.91 -12.74 8.58
C VAL A 116 -16.68 -12.40 9.86
N ALA A 117 -16.75 -13.33 10.82
CA ALA A 117 -17.44 -13.08 12.09
C ALA A 117 -16.81 -11.94 12.91
N GLU A 118 -15.48 -11.87 12.98
CA GLU A 118 -14.74 -10.76 13.62
C GLU A 118 -15.06 -9.40 12.95
N ALA A 119 -15.15 -9.37 11.61
CA ALA A 119 -15.51 -8.17 10.87
C ALA A 119 -16.98 -7.77 11.08
N GLU A 120 -17.91 -8.73 11.04
CA GLU A 120 -19.33 -8.49 11.29
C GLU A 120 -19.58 -7.94 12.70
N GLU A 121 -18.93 -8.52 13.72
CA GLU A 121 -19.02 -8.08 15.11
C GLU A 121 -18.47 -6.65 15.29
N ALA A 122 -17.32 -6.35 14.70
CA ALA A 122 -16.73 -5.00 14.76
C ALA A 122 -17.58 -3.95 14.03
N MET A 123 -18.14 -4.27 12.85
CA MET A 123 -19.04 -3.36 12.15
C MET A 123 -20.34 -3.12 12.93
N GLN A 124 -20.92 -4.16 13.53
CA GLN A 124 -22.09 -4.05 14.41
C GLN A 124 -21.81 -3.23 15.68
N ALA A 125 -20.59 -3.31 16.22
CA ALA A 125 -20.12 -2.48 17.33
C ALA A 125 -19.82 -1.02 16.95
N GLY A 126 -19.96 -0.65 15.67
CA GLY A 126 -19.82 0.72 15.18
C GLY A 126 -18.42 1.10 14.70
N ALA A 127 -17.66 0.13 14.15
CA ALA A 127 -16.51 0.45 13.31
C ALA A 127 -16.95 1.11 11.98
N TYR A 128 -16.07 1.91 11.39
CA TYR A 128 -16.14 2.35 10.00
C TYR A 128 -15.13 1.61 9.12
N GLU A 129 -13.97 1.24 9.68
CA GLU A 129 -12.90 0.58 8.93
C GLU A 129 -12.54 -0.78 9.56
N ILE A 130 -12.15 -1.72 8.70
CA ILE A 130 -11.60 -3.01 9.11
C ILE A 130 -10.21 -3.20 8.51
N ASP A 131 -9.22 -3.41 9.35
CA ASP A 131 -7.84 -3.72 8.97
C ASP A 131 -7.64 -5.25 9.07
N MET A 132 -7.94 -5.98 7.99
CA MET A 132 -7.75 -7.44 7.96
C MET A 132 -6.31 -7.82 7.62
N VAL A 133 -5.75 -8.86 8.24
CA VAL A 133 -4.47 -9.46 7.81
C VAL A 133 -4.73 -10.58 6.80
N VAL A 134 -4.08 -10.52 5.64
CA VAL A 134 -4.14 -11.59 4.62
C VAL A 134 -3.56 -12.89 5.16
N ASN A 135 -4.06 -14.04 4.71
CA ASN A 135 -3.42 -15.32 5.03
C ASN A 135 -2.05 -15.46 4.34
N VAL A 136 -0.98 -15.00 5.00
CA VAL A 136 0.40 -14.99 4.49
C VAL A 136 0.84 -16.39 4.01
N GLY A 137 0.47 -17.45 4.73
CA GLY A 137 0.81 -18.83 4.33
C GLY A 137 0.18 -19.24 2.99
N LYS A 138 -1.02 -18.73 2.69
CA LYS A 138 -1.71 -18.96 1.41
C LYS A 138 -1.14 -18.12 0.28
N VAL A 139 -0.72 -16.89 0.56
CA VAL A 139 0.03 -16.02 -0.36
C VAL A 139 1.35 -16.69 -0.76
N LEU A 140 2.16 -17.12 0.21
CA LEU A 140 3.44 -17.81 -0.03
C LEU A 140 3.28 -19.18 -0.68
N GLY A 141 2.15 -19.85 -0.47
CA GLY A 141 1.79 -21.09 -1.16
C GLY A 141 1.23 -20.91 -2.57
N GLY A 142 1.02 -19.67 -3.03
CA GLY A 142 0.42 -19.38 -4.35
C GLY A 142 -1.06 -19.74 -4.48
N ASP A 143 -1.78 -19.92 -3.36
CA ASP A 143 -3.21 -20.26 -3.32
C ASP A 143 -4.06 -19.00 -3.48
N TRP A 144 -3.97 -18.41 -4.67
CA TRP A 144 -4.54 -17.10 -4.99
C TRP A 144 -6.07 -17.09 -5.00
N ASP A 145 -6.70 -18.23 -5.26
CA ASP A 145 -8.16 -18.37 -5.21
C ASP A 145 -8.65 -18.30 -3.76
N TYR A 146 -7.99 -19.00 -2.82
CA TYR A 146 -8.27 -18.85 -1.39
C TYR A 146 -8.07 -17.40 -0.92
N VAL A 147 -6.96 -16.76 -1.31
CA VAL A 147 -6.66 -15.36 -0.91
C VAL A 147 -7.73 -14.41 -1.44
N ARG A 148 -8.13 -14.55 -2.70
CA ARG A 148 -9.18 -13.74 -3.34
C ARG A 148 -10.54 -13.97 -2.65
N ASP A 149 -10.89 -15.21 -2.39
CA ASP A 149 -12.19 -15.56 -1.81
C ASP A 149 -12.28 -15.13 -0.34
N GLU A 150 -11.17 -15.21 0.41
CA GLU A 150 -11.08 -14.67 1.77
C GLU A 150 -11.27 -13.16 1.81
N ILE A 151 -10.53 -12.40 0.99
CA ILE A 151 -10.64 -10.94 0.92
C ILE A 151 -12.05 -10.53 0.48
N ARG A 152 -12.64 -11.21 -0.50
CA ARG A 152 -14.01 -10.93 -0.95
C ARG A 152 -15.04 -11.23 0.15
N ALA A 153 -14.90 -12.34 0.87
CA ALA A 153 -15.83 -12.70 1.94
C ALA A 153 -15.83 -11.66 3.07
N VAL A 154 -14.65 -11.21 3.51
CA VAL A 154 -14.52 -10.15 4.51
C VAL A 154 -15.01 -8.81 3.96
N GLY A 155 -14.68 -8.45 2.71
CA GLY A 155 -15.17 -7.21 2.07
C GLY A 155 -16.69 -7.15 1.97
N ASN A 156 -17.34 -8.26 1.61
CA ASN A 156 -18.80 -8.37 1.59
C ASN A 156 -19.43 -8.17 2.98
N ALA A 157 -18.81 -8.70 4.03
CA ALA A 157 -19.26 -8.51 5.41
C ALA A 157 -19.16 -7.03 5.85
N VAL A 158 -18.03 -6.39 5.52
CA VAL A 158 -17.78 -4.96 5.82
C VAL A 158 -18.72 -4.03 5.06
N ALA A 159 -18.99 -4.30 3.79
CA ALA A 159 -19.92 -3.52 2.98
C ALA A 159 -21.41 -3.81 3.29
N GLY A 160 -21.72 -4.99 3.83
CA GLY A 160 -23.09 -5.44 4.10
C GLY A 160 -23.71 -4.88 5.39
N ILE A 161 -22.90 -4.35 6.30
CA ILE A 161 -23.33 -3.73 7.56
C ILE A 161 -23.07 -2.22 7.46
N PRO A 162 -24.11 -1.35 7.53
CA PRO A 162 -23.91 0.10 7.50
C PRO A 162 -23.01 0.53 8.64
N ALA A 163 -21.99 1.32 8.31
CA ALA A 163 -21.01 1.77 9.28
C ALA A 163 -21.59 2.76 10.29
N GLY A 164 -20.94 2.83 11.45
CA GLY A 164 -21.13 3.88 12.44
C GLY A 164 -19.84 4.65 12.69
N GLY A 165 -19.93 5.86 13.22
CA GLY A 165 -18.77 6.61 13.73
C GLY A 165 -18.22 7.61 12.73
N GLY A 166 -18.86 8.78 12.65
CA GLY A 166 -18.43 9.89 11.79
C GLY A 166 -18.93 9.81 10.35
N ARG A 167 -19.34 8.62 9.90
CA ARG A 167 -19.90 8.33 8.56
C ARG A 167 -21.10 7.39 8.68
N ASP A 168 -22.01 7.71 9.60
CA ASP A 168 -23.16 6.85 9.93
C ASP A 168 -24.02 6.58 8.68
N GLY A 169 -24.16 5.30 8.29
CA GLY A 169 -24.94 4.87 7.12
C GLY A 169 -24.17 4.74 5.80
N GLU A 170 -22.89 5.09 5.75
CA GLU A 170 -22.02 4.75 4.61
C GLU A 170 -21.62 3.25 4.67
N PRO A 171 -21.22 2.62 3.54
CA PRO A 171 -20.54 1.33 3.56
C PRO A 171 -19.21 1.42 4.32
N GLY A 172 -18.85 0.37 5.07
CA GLY A 172 -17.55 0.30 5.73
C GLY A 172 -16.37 0.17 4.75
N ALA A 173 -15.18 0.58 5.19
CA ALA A 173 -13.96 0.49 4.40
C ALA A 173 -13.09 -0.70 4.83
N LEU A 174 -12.81 -1.62 3.89
CA LEU A 174 -11.82 -2.68 4.11
C LEU A 174 -10.41 -2.19 3.76
N LYS A 175 -9.47 -2.35 4.70
CA LYS A 175 -8.02 -2.29 4.47
C LYS A 175 -7.43 -3.69 4.58
N VAL A 176 -6.53 -4.06 3.67
CA VAL A 176 -5.85 -5.39 3.70
C VAL A 176 -4.38 -5.22 4.03
N ILE A 177 -3.96 -5.76 5.19
CA ILE A 177 -2.57 -5.84 5.62
C ILE A 177 -1.91 -7.04 4.94
N PHE A 178 -0.83 -6.78 4.20
CA PHE A 178 -0.10 -7.82 3.46
C PHE A 178 0.99 -8.50 4.30
N GLU A 179 1.58 -7.77 5.25
CA GLU A 179 2.79 -8.17 5.99
C GLU A 179 3.98 -8.40 5.04
N ASN A 180 4.36 -7.33 4.33
CA ASN A 180 5.38 -7.30 3.29
C ASN A 180 6.75 -7.88 3.74
N ASP A 181 7.07 -7.86 5.03
CA ASP A 181 8.31 -8.41 5.60
C ASP A 181 8.52 -9.91 5.29
N TYR A 182 7.43 -10.63 4.95
CA TYR A 182 7.47 -12.04 4.54
C TYR A 182 7.39 -12.25 3.02
N LEU A 183 7.13 -11.20 2.23
CA LEU A 183 6.69 -11.30 0.83
C LEU A 183 7.74 -10.78 -0.16
N ALA A 184 7.90 -11.49 -1.28
CA ALA A 184 8.56 -10.96 -2.47
C ALA A 184 7.64 -9.98 -3.23
N ASP A 185 8.21 -9.07 -4.02
CA ASP A 185 7.45 -8.04 -4.74
C ASP A 185 6.39 -8.62 -5.69
N GLU A 186 6.63 -9.80 -6.28
CA GLU A 186 5.65 -10.53 -7.08
C GLU A 186 4.37 -10.90 -6.31
N HIS A 187 4.48 -11.23 -5.02
CA HIS A 187 3.33 -11.45 -4.14
C HIS A 187 2.59 -10.14 -3.86
N VAL A 188 3.33 -9.06 -3.58
CA VAL A 188 2.76 -7.73 -3.31
C VAL A 188 1.98 -7.21 -4.54
N VAL A 189 2.57 -7.29 -5.73
CA VAL A 189 1.92 -6.92 -6.99
C VAL A 189 0.67 -7.77 -7.25
N ARG A 190 0.71 -9.08 -6.95
CA ARG A 190 -0.46 -9.96 -7.10
C ARG A 190 -1.57 -9.62 -6.10
N LEU A 191 -1.23 -9.30 -4.86
CA LEU A 191 -2.18 -8.85 -3.84
C LEU A 191 -2.81 -7.49 -4.19
N CYS A 192 -2.02 -6.51 -4.65
CA CYS A 192 -2.54 -5.22 -5.12
C CYS A 192 -3.58 -5.41 -6.24
N ARG A 193 -3.31 -6.29 -7.22
CA ARG A 193 -4.27 -6.62 -8.29
C ARG A 193 -5.55 -7.24 -7.74
N ILE A 194 -5.45 -8.22 -6.84
CA ILE A 194 -6.63 -8.84 -6.20
C ILE A 194 -7.45 -7.80 -5.41
N CYS A 195 -6.80 -6.94 -4.64
CA CYS A 195 -7.47 -5.89 -3.86
C CYS A 195 -8.17 -4.87 -4.76
N THR A 196 -7.52 -4.47 -5.86
CA THR A 196 -8.09 -3.58 -6.90
C THR A 196 -9.32 -4.21 -7.56
N GLU A 197 -9.20 -5.47 -8.02
CA GLU A 197 -10.29 -6.23 -8.66
C GLU A 197 -11.50 -6.47 -7.73
N LEU A 198 -11.30 -6.36 -6.41
CA LEU A 198 -12.34 -6.54 -5.38
C LEU A 198 -12.85 -5.21 -4.80
N GLY A 199 -12.35 -4.05 -5.23
CA GLY A 199 -12.77 -2.74 -4.69
C GLY A 199 -12.37 -2.51 -3.23
N VAL A 200 -11.27 -3.12 -2.78
CA VAL A 200 -10.71 -2.87 -1.45
C VAL A 200 -10.27 -1.40 -1.34
N ALA A 201 -10.64 -0.71 -0.27
CA ALA A 201 -10.40 0.72 -0.15
C ALA A 201 -8.91 1.07 0.05
N PHE A 202 -8.17 0.23 0.79
CA PHE A 202 -6.77 0.47 1.10
C PHE A 202 -5.95 -0.82 1.20
N VAL A 203 -4.65 -0.73 0.90
CA VAL A 203 -3.66 -1.76 1.24
C VAL A 203 -2.73 -1.23 2.32
N LYS A 204 -2.25 -2.11 3.21
CA LYS A 204 -1.44 -1.75 4.37
C LYS A 204 -0.21 -2.64 4.44
N THR A 205 0.96 -2.04 4.64
CA THR A 205 2.22 -2.78 4.45
C THR A 205 2.44 -3.89 5.48
N SER A 206 2.20 -3.58 6.76
CA SER A 206 2.68 -4.39 7.88
C SER A 206 1.76 -4.30 9.09
N THR A 207 1.82 -5.29 9.99
CA THR A 207 1.09 -5.28 11.28
C THR A 207 1.86 -4.58 12.39
N GLY A 208 3.19 -4.48 12.26
CA GLY A 208 4.10 -4.07 13.34
C GLY A 208 4.43 -5.20 14.33
N TYR A 209 3.97 -6.43 14.09
CA TYR A 209 4.26 -7.64 14.86
C TYR A 209 5.00 -8.72 14.05
N GLY A 210 5.35 -8.44 12.79
CA GLY A 210 6.18 -9.30 11.96
C GLY A 210 7.54 -9.60 12.58
N PHE A 211 7.98 -10.86 12.49
CA PHE A 211 9.26 -11.31 13.00
C PHE A 211 9.89 -12.37 12.10
N VAL A 212 11.17 -12.17 11.74
CA VAL A 212 11.92 -13.13 10.93
C VAL A 212 12.78 -13.99 11.85
N LYS A 213 12.59 -15.31 11.79
CA LYS A 213 13.49 -16.27 12.43
C LYS A 213 14.70 -16.50 11.54
N GLN A 214 15.84 -15.98 11.98
CA GLN A 214 17.13 -16.14 11.34
C GLN A 214 17.61 -17.60 11.41
N GLY A 215 18.49 -18.01 10.49
CA GLY A 215 19.02 -19.39 10.43
C GLY A 215 19.78 -19.85 11.68
N ASN A 216 20.24 -18.90 12.51
CA ASN A 216 20.86 -19.15 13.83
C ASN A 216 19.84 -19.28 14.98
N GLY A 217 18.53 -19.24 14.69
CA GLY A 217 17.45 -19.33 15.67
C GLY A 217 17.05 -18.01 16.33
N ILE A 218 17.78 -16.92 16.10
CA ILE A 218 17.42 -15.58 16.61
C ILE A 218 16.16 -15.08 15.89
N VAL A 219 15.24 -14.48 16.63
CA VAL A 219 14.03 -13.85 16.09
C VAL A 219 14.23 -12.33 16.11
N THR A 220 14.23 -11.71 14.94
CA THR A 220 14.33 -10.25 14.78
C THR A 220 12.99 -9.68 14.31
N GLY A 221 12.39 -8.78 15.09
CA GLY A 221 11.22 -8.00 14.65
C GLY A 221 11.66 -6.96 13.61
N LEU A 222 11.09 -7.02 12.41
CA LEU A 222 11.60 -6.28 11.25
C LEU A 222 10.99 -4.88 11.10
N ALA A 223 10.73 -4.17 12.20
CA ALA A 223 10.11 -2.84 12.16
C ALA A 223 10.93 -1.78 11.37
N VAL A 224 12.21 -2.03 11.08
CA VAL A 224 13.08 -1.17 10.26
C VAL A 224 14.16 -2.01 9.54
N THR A 225 13.91 -2.50 8.31
CA THR A 225 15.00 -2.84 7.36
C THR A 225 14.51 -2.72 5.91
N TYR A 226 15.34 -2.12 5.04
CA TYR A 226 15.13 -1.85 3.60
C TYR A 226 14.12 -0.76 3.19
N GLY A 227 14.66 0.47 3.03
CA GLY A 227 14.38 1.36 1.89
C GLY A 227 13.02 2.05 1.78
N ARG A 228 11.94 1.49 2.32
CA ARG A 228 10.59 2.08 2.32
C ARG A 228 10.45 2.95 3.58
N MET A 229 9.98 4.19 3.43
CA MET A 229 10.12 5.25 4.44
C MET A 229 9.43 4.92 5.78
N ALA A 230 10.21 4.42 6.74
CA ALA A 230 9.82 4.35 8.14
C ALA A 230 10.23 5.66 8.86
N ILE A 231 9.30 6.61 8.99
CA ILE A 231 9.41 7.62 10.04
C ILE A 231 9.20 6.89 11.38
N ALA A 232 10.12 7.11 12.33
CA ALA A 232 10.23 6.28 13.53
C ALA A 232 8.98 6.36 14.43
N GLY A 233 8.12 5.34 14.36
CA GLY A 233 6.93 5.28 15.22
C GLY A 233 5.83 4.29 14.82
N ARG A 234 6.15 2.99 14.64
CA ARG A 234 5.18 1.88 14.44
C ARG A 234 4.01 2.17 13.46
N MET A 235 4.24 2.99 12.44
CA MET A 235 3.22 3.37 11.49
C MET A 235 3.33 2.47 10.26
N ALA A 236 2.28 1.69 9.98
CA ALA A 236 2.17 1.02 8.70
C ALA A 236 1.78 2.05 7.65
N ILE A 237 2.35 1.95 6.44
CA ILE A 237 1.92 2.80 5.33
C ILE A 237 0.56 2.28 4.86
N VAL A 238 -0.42 3.19 4.80
CA VAL A 238 -1.79 2.93 4.32
C VAL A 238 -1.93 3.59 2.96
N GLU A 239 -2.01 2.79 1.90
CA GLU A 239 -2.12 3.28 0.52
C GLU A 239 -3.58 3.12 0.06
N ARG A 240 -4.22 4.24 -0.32
CA ARG A 240 -5.55 4.21 -0.93
C ARG A 240 -5.43 3.63 -2.33
N LEU A 241 -6.23 2.59 -2.62
CA LEU A 241 -6.43 2.16 -3.99
C LEU A 241 -7.39 3.13 -4.69
N CYS A 242 -6.96 3.66 -5.82
CA CYS A 242 -7.81 4.43 -6.74
C CYS A 242 -8.34 3.49 -7.83
N ASP A 243 -9.50 3.80 -8.40
CA ASP A 243 -10.07 3.05 -9.53
C ASP A 243 -9.16 3.12 -10.77
N VAL A 244 -8.26 2.14 -10.91
CA VAL A 244 -7.58 1.87 -12.17
C VAL A 244 -8.46 0.98 -13.03
N GLY A 245 -8.79 1.46 -14.22
CA GLY A 245 -9.58 0.70 -15.19
C GLY A 245 -8.89 -0.62 -15.59
N PRO A 246 -9.63 -1.57 -16.16
CA PRO A 246 -9.23 -2.99 -16.28
C PRO A 246 -8.08 -3.31 -17.26
N ALA A 247 -7.20 -2.34 -17.58
CA ALA A 247 -6.14 -2.46 -18.57
C ALA A 247 -4.75 -1.95 -18.13
N GLU A 248 -4.63 -1.17 -17.06
CA GLU A 248 -3.32 -0.64 -16.62
C GLU A 248 -2.74 -1.47 -15.45
N PRO A 249 -1.52 -2.03 -15.57
CA PRO A 249 -0.90 -2.77 -14.48
C PRO A 249 -0.49 -1.80 -13.36
N VAL A 250 -0.92 -2.09 -12.13
CA VAL A 250 -0.37 -1.44 -10.92
C VAL A 250 1.13 -1.76 -10.85
N ALA A 251 1.94 -0.82 -11.32
CA ALA A 251 3.39 -0.89 -11.28
C ALA A 251 3.86 -0.38 -9.92
N TYR A 252 4.45 -1.27 -9.11
CA TYR A 252 5.32 -0.83 -8.03
C TYR A 252 6.57 -0.21 -8.67
N VAL A 253 6.65 1.12 -8.66
CA VAL A 253 7.80 1.87 -9.17
C VAL A 253 8.70 2.18 -7.97
N GLU A 254 9.91 1.63 -7.95
CA GLU A 254 10.94 2.08 -7.00
C GLU A 254 11.13 3.60 -7.15
N PRO A 255 11.38 4.35 -6.06
CA PRO A 255 11.61 5.79 -6.10
C PRO A 255 13.02 6.13 -6.66
N ALA A 256 13.30 5.67 -7.88
CA ALA A 256 14.57 5.81 -8.59
C ALA A 256 14.43 5.85 -10.14
N ALA A 257 13.22 6.02 -10.70
CA ALA A 257 13.02 6.30 -12.13
C ALA A 257 11.84 7.26 -12.34
N GLY A 258 11.99 8.25 -13.21
CA GLY A 258 11.13 9.43 -13.26
C GLY A 258 9.88 9.35 -14.14
N HIS A 259 8.93 10.22 -13.80
CA HIS A 259 7.78 10.70 -14.59
C HIS A 259 6.62 9.71 -14.86
N ILE A 260 5.47 9.97 -14.22
CA ILE A 260 4.19 9.30 -14.46
C ILE A 260 3.20 10.31 -15.06
N PRO A 261 2.67 10.08 -16.28
CA PRO A 261 1.54 10.84 -16.81
C PRO A 261 0.22 10.21 -16.35
N GLY A 262 -0.44 10.82 -15.37
CA GLY A 262 -1.70 10.34 -14.78
C GLY A 262 -1.63 10.38 -13.26
N GLY A 263 -2.58 11.06 -12.62
CA GLY A 263 -2.48 11.45 -11.21
C GLY A 263 -2.59 10.28 -10.22
N LEU A 264 -1.45 9.76 -9.77
CA LEU A 264 -1.36 9.03 -8.50
C LEU A 264 -1.16 10.04 -7.37
N HIS A 265 -2.19 10.26 -6.54
CA HIS A 265 -2.05 11.09 -5.35
C HIS A 265 -1.48 10.26 -4.19
N LEU A 266 -0.18 10.40 -3.93
CA LEU A 266 0.39 9.95 -2.65
C LEU A 266 -0.29 10.72 -1.50
N LEU A 267 -0.88 10.00 -0.57
CA LEU A 267 -1.17 10.50 0.77
C LEU A 267 0.03 10.20 1.67
N SER A 268 1.07 11.03 1.52
CA SER A 268 2.15 11.20 2.51
C SER A 268 1.68 12.07 3.66
#